data_AF-A0A959TKL4-F1
#
_entry.id   AF-A0A959TKL4-F1
#
_cell.length_a   1.000
_cell.length_b   1.000
_cell.length_c   1.000
_cell.angle_alpha   90.00
_cell.angle_beta   90.00
_cell.angle_gamma   90.00
#
_symmetry.space_group_name_H-M   'P 1'
#
loop_
_entity.id
_entity.type
_entity.pdbx_description
1 polymer ?
#
loop_
_entity_poly.entity_id
_entity_poly.type
_entity_poly.pdbx_seq_one_letter_code
_entity_poly.pdbx_strand_id
1 'polypeptide(L)'
;ADVSHYVKPGSRVDQEAVSRATSVYLVDRVVPMLPERLSNDLCSLNADEDKLTFSAIFHLDEQARIKDEWFGRTVIRSRRRFAYAEAKEAIDGAKGALSDEVRALHDLARVLRKDRLSKGALEIVTTEMKFRLDEQGRPLEVYEKIMNEANWLIEEFMLLANKRVATWVAGLKKGGAHPFVYRVHDHPDKERIAQLRALAKSFGHSLVSKKEEDLPHAINRLLREVRGTEEEGLLTQVVVRSMAKAVYTTENIGHYGLSFPYYTHFTSPIRRYPDLMVHRALAHYLDGGAPLDRERMDLLCKHSSNMEKMASDAERASIRYKQAEFLLERLGESFAGTISGITAWGVYVQLNENHCEGMIPLRDMPGDHYRFEEEKYQLVGQRSGRVFRLGDELEVTVRSVDMERRTVDLLPKEDAAQARERKARTASSRRQEASKREHKRRTQGKRKKR
;
A
#
# COMPACT_ATOMS: atom_id res chain seq x y z
N ALA A 1 0.70 24.23 6.72
CA ALA A 1 1.88 24.79 7.43
C ALA A 1 2.78 25.49 6.42
N ASP A 2 3.24 26.71 6.68
CA ASP A 2 4.24 27.39 5.83
C ASP A 2 5.66 26.98 6.25
N VAL A 3 6.05 25.76 5.87
CA VAL A 3 7.41 25.26 6.17
C VAL A 3 8.47 26.07 5.40
N SER A 4 8.12 26.61 4.23
CA SER A 4 9.01 27.44 3.41
C SER A 4 9.40 28.75 4.09
N HIS A 5 8.57 29.22 5.03
CA HIS A 5 8.92 30.35 5.88
C HIS A 5 10.15 30.04 6.75
N TYR A 6 10.18 28.88 7.40
CA TYR A 6 11.22 28.51 8.36
C TYR A 6 12.44 27.86 7.69
N VAL A 7 12.24 27.06 6.65
CA VAL A 7 13.31 26.31 5.97
C VAL A 7 13.70 27.06 4.70
N LYS A 8 14.74 27.91 4.77
CA LYS A 8 15.23 28.70 3.64
C LYS A 8 16.16 27.89 2.72
N PRO A 9 16.09 28.07 1.39
CA PRO A 9 16.99 27.40 0.45
C PRO A 9 18.46 27.58 0.83
N GLY A 10 19.23 26.49 0.80
CA GLY A 10 20.66 26.50 1.09
C GLY A 10 21.04 26.51 2.58
N SER A 11 20.08 26.69 3.50
CA SER A 11 20.34 26.54 4.94
C SER A 11 20.72 25.10 5.31
N ARG A 12 21.34 24.90 6.48
CA ARG A 12 21.68 23.54 6.97
C ARG A 12 20.45 22.64 7.08
N VAL A 13 19.33 23.19 7.54
CA VAL A 13 18.06 22.45 7.64
C VAL A 13 17.54 22.07 6.26
N ASP A 14 17.67 22.95 5.26
CA ASP A 14 17.29 22.64 3.88
C ASP A 14 18.17 21.55 3.27
N GLN A 15 19.48 21.59 3.48
CA GLN A 15 20.40 20.57 3.00
C GLN A 15 20.07 19.19 3.60
N GLU A 16 19.75 19.13 4.89
CA GLU A 16 19.30 17.89 5.55
C GLU A 16 17.93 17.45 5.02
N ALA A 17 17.00 18.38 4.81
CA ALA A 17 15.68 18.08 4.26
C ALA A 17 15.76 17.56 2.81
N VAL A 18 16.67 18.09 1.99
CA VAL A 18 17.01 17.55 0.66
C VAL A 18 17.55 16.13 0.80
N SER A 19 18.55 15.94 1.68
CA SER A 19 19.20 14.65 1.87
C SER A 19 18.18 13.56 2.23
N ARG A 20 17.32 13.82 3.22
CA ARG A 20 16.26 12.89 3.65
C ARG A 20 15.12 12.78 2.63
N ALA A 21 14.72 13.89 2.03
CA ALA A 21 13.60 14.10 1.11
C ALA A 21 12.19 13.71 1.61
N THR A 22 12.07 12.76 2.53
CA THR A 22 10.81 12.32 3.14
C THR A 22 11.04 11.88 4.58
N SER A 23 9.99 11.92 5.40
CA SER A 23 9.99 11.22 6.69
C SER A 23 9.77 9.72 6.47
N VAL A 24 10.31 8.89 7.35
CA VAL A 24 10.17 7.42 7.33
C VAL A 24 9.38 6.97 8.55
N TYR A 25 8.30 6.22 8.36
CA TYR A 25 7.39 5.78 9.41
C TYR A 25 7.56 4.28 9.70
N LEU A 26 8.54 3.95 10.54
CA LEU A 26 8.74 2.58 11.01
C LEU A 26 7.64 2.21 12.02
N VAL A 27 7.50 0.92 12.32
CA VAL A 27 6.46 0.44 13.25
C VAL A 27 6.65 1.04 14.65
N ASP A 28 7.89 1.20 15.10
CA ASP A 28 8.24 1.63 16.46
C ASP A 28 8.65 3.10 16.58
N ARG A 29 8.94 3.79 15.47
CA ARG A 29 9.38 5.20 15.48
C ARG A 29 9.22 5.89 14.14
N VAL A 30 9.30 7.22 14.17
CA VAL A 30 9.39 8.06 12.98
C VAL A 30 10.81 8.61 12.86
N VAL A 31 11.39 8.55 11.66
CA VAL A 31 12.60 9.31 11.31
C VAL A 31 12.13 10.54 10.53
N PRO A 32 12.03 11.72 11.18
CA PRO A 32 11.41 12.88 10.55
C PRO A 32 12.34 13.52 9.53
N MET A 33 11.77 14.10 8.47
CA MET A 33 12.52 14.87 7.47
C MET A 33 13.11 16.15 8.07
N LEU A 34 12.38 16.77 9.01
CA LEU A 34 12.75 18.00 9.69
C LEU A 34 12.99 17.74 11.18
N PRO A 35 13.82 18.55 11.86
CA PRO A 35 13.94 18.50 13.31
C PRO A 35 12.59 18.65 14.02
N GLU A 36 12.41 17.94 15.13
CA GLU A 36 11.13 17.92 15.87
C GLU A 36 10.64 19.30 16.33
N ARG A 37 11.57 20.20 16.69
CA ARG A 37 11.23 21.60 17.01
C ARG A 37 10.56 22.33 15.85
N LEU A 38 10.88 21.98 14.62
CA LEU A 38 10.18 22.52 13.44
C LEU A 38 8.91 21.72 13.15
N SER A 39 8.97 20.39 13.13
CA SER A 39 7.84 19.57 12.68
C SER A 39 6.67 19.53 13.68
N ASN A 40 6.96 19.43 14.98
CA ASN A 40 5.96 19.17 16.03
C ASN A 40 5.50 20.44 16.74
N ASP A 41 6.27 21.53 16.61
CA ASP A 41 5.97 22.81 17.28
C ASP A 41 5.73 23.92 16.24
N LEU A 42 6.77 24.52 15.67
CA LEU A 42 6.63 25.73 14.83
C LEU A 42 5.79 25.54 13.57
N CYS A 43 5.90 24.39 12.90
CA CYS A 43 5.12 24.08 11.70
C CYS A 43 3.85 23.28 12.01
N SER A 44 3.75 22.65 13.18
CA SER A 44 2.54 21.91 13.56
C SER A 44 1.38 22.89 13.76
N LEU A 45 0.21 22.55 13.21
CA LEU A 45 -0.99 23.37 13.32
C LEU A 45 -1.71 23.10 14.66
N ASN A 46 -1.00 23.32 15.76
CA ASN A 46 -1.50 23.10 17.12
C ASN A 46 -2.75 23.95 17.39
N ALA A 47 -3.65 23.43 18.23
CA ALA A 47 -4.86 24.13 18.60
C ALA A 47 -4.55 25.38 19.43
N ASP A 48 -5.37 26.41 19.27
CA ASP A 48 -5.35 27.67 20.02
C ASP A 48 -4.05 28.50 19.93
N GLU A 49 -3.17 28.15 18.99
CA GLU A 49 -1.94 28.87 18.67
C GLU A 49 -2.03 29.55 17.30
N ASP A 50 -1.46 30.75 17.17
CA ASP A 50 -1.31 31.40 15.87
C ASP A 50 -0.20 30.71 15.07
N LYS A 51 -0.52 30.25 13.86
CA LYS A 51 0.37 29.47 13.00
C LYS A 51 0.45 30.03 11.58
N LEU A 52 1.67 30.09 11.06
CA LEU A 52 1.94 30.47 9.68
C LEU A 52 1.57 29.34 8.72
N THR A 53 0.85 29.69 7.66
CA THR A 53 0.30 28.75 6.69
C THR A 53 0.49 29.24 5.27
N PHE A 54 0.75 28.31 4.36
CA PHE A 54 0.54 28.52 2.94
C PHE A 54 -0.78 27.85 2.60
N SER A 55 -1.76 28.65 2.22
CA SER A 55 -3.15 28.26 2.10
C SER A 55 -3.61 28.20 0.66
N ALA A 56 -4.52 27.26 0.41
CA ALA A 56 -5.37 27.20 -0.76
C ALA A 56 -6.81 27.41 -0.24
N ILE A 57 -7.44 28.51 -0.62
CA ILE A 57 -8.78 28.90 -0.18
C ILE A 57 -9.72 28.75 -1.37
N PHE A 58 -10.85 28.08 -1.16
CA PHE A 58 -11.85 27.81 -2.20
C PHE A 58 -13.22 28.29 -1.76
N HIS A 59 -13.92 28.99 -2.65
CA HIS A 59 -15.36 29.20 -2.52
C HIS A 59 -16.09 28.13 -3.33
N LEU A 60 -16.79 27.24 -2.63
CA LEU A 60 -17.54 26.14 -3.22
C LEU A 60 -19.04 26.42 -3.13
N ASP A 61 -19.80 26.06 -4.17
CA ASP A 61 -21.26 25.91 -4.03
C ASP A 61 -21.65 24.57 -3.38
N GLU A 62 -22.94 24.38 -3.15
CA GLU A 62 -23.51 23.14 -2.58
C GLU A 62 -23.24 21.89 -3.42
N GLN A 63 -22.87 22.06 -4.70
CA GLN A 63 -22.47 20.96 -5.59
C GLN A 63 -20.93 20.84 -5.69
N ALA A 64 -20.22 21.41 -4.72
CA ALA A 64 -18.77 21.44 -4.62
C ALA A 64 -18.06 22.02 -5.86
N ARG A 65 -18.74 22.87 -6.64
CA ARG A 65 -18.14 23.55 -7.79
C ARG A 65 -17.40 24.79 -7.30
N ILE A 66 -16.18 24.96 -7.77
CA ILE A 66 -15.33 26.11 -7.43
C ILE A 66 -15.89 27.35 -8.12
N LYS A 67 -16.25 28.37 -7.33
CA LYS A 67 -16.62 29.71 -7.79
C LYS A 67 -15.42 30.65 -7.82
N ASP A 68 -14.56 30.52 -6.82
CA ASP A 68 -13.35 31.31 -6.69
C ASP A 68 -12.26 30.49 -5.97
N GLU A 69 -11.01 30.82 -6.26
CA GLU A 69 -9.84 30.21 -5.61
C GLU A 69 -8.73 31.23 -5.36
N TRP A 70 -8.06 31.09 -4.22
CA TRP A 70 -6.94 31.95 -3.84
C TRP A 70 -5.82 31.12 -3.21
N PHE A 71 -4.57 31.46 -3.54
CA PHE A 71 -3.37 30.85 -2.98
C PHE A 71 -2.47 31.92 -2.38
N GLY A 72 -1.91 31.65 -1.20
CA GLY A 72 -0.97 32.56 -0.59
C GLY A 72 -0.68 32.26 0.87
N ARG A 73 0.09 33.15 1.51
CA ARG A 73 0.45 33.04 2.92
C ARG A 73 -0.62 33.62 3.82
N THR A 74 -0.95 32.91 4.89
CA THR A 74 -1.96 33.29 5.87
C THR A 74 -1.49 32.98 7.29
N VAL A 75 -2.16 33.57 8.28
CA VAL A 75 -2.07 33.20 9.69
C VAL A 75 -3.40 32.59 10.10
N ILE A 76 -3.36 31.44 10.77
CA ILE A 76 -4.56 30.77 11.30
C ILE A 76 -4.40 30.49 12.78
N ARG A 77 -5.52 30.34 13.49
CA ARG A 77 -5.60 29.73 14.82
C ARG A 77 -6.56 28.55 14.77
N SER A 78 -6.04 27.33 14.89
CA SER A 78 -6.86 26.11 14.85
C SER A 78 -7.72 26.04 16.12
N ARG A 79 -9.05 25.99 15.98
CA ARG A 79 -9.96 25.98 17.14
C ARG A 79 -10.12 24.61 17.80
N ARG A 80 -9.74 23.54 17.11
CA ARG A 80 -9.88 22.18 17.62
C ARG A 80 -8.94 21.22 16.89
N ARG A 81 -8.35 20.30 17.65
CA ARG A 81 -7.64 19.13 17.12
C ARG A 81 -8.58 17.93 17.19
N PHE A 82 -8.97 17.40 16.04
CA PHE A 82 -9.79 16.18 15.94
C PHE A 82 -8.92 14.94 15.73
N ALA A 83 -9.26 13.85 16.42
CA ALA A 83 -8.95 12.51 15.96
C ALA A 83 -9.97 12.06 14.88
N TYR A 84 -9.57 11.15 14.00
CA TYR A 84 -10.47 10.64 12.95
C TYR A 84 -11.72 9.94 13.51
N ALA A 85 -11.59 9.27 14.66
CA ALA A 85 -12.73 8.65 15.34
C ALA A 85 -13.75 9.70 15.81
N GLU A 86 -13.30 10.78 16.45
CA GLU A 86 -14.17 11.88 16.89
C GLU A 86 -14.86 12.59 15.70
N ALA A 87 -14.13 12.79 14.60
CA ALA A 87 -14.71 13.37 13.39
C ALA A 87 -15.75 12.43 12.76
N LYS A 88 -15.54 11.11 12.81
CA LYS A 88 -16.51 10.11 12.37
C LYS A 88 -17.77 10.16 13.22
N GLU A 89 -17.66 10.24 14.55
CA GLU A 89 -18.82 10.41 15.43
C GLU A 89 -19.63 11.68 15.08
N ALA A 90 -18.96 12.79 14.78
CA ALA A 90 -19.63 14.02 14.36
C ALA A 90 -20.39 13.85 13.02
N ILE A 91 -19.80 13.13 12.06
CA ILE A 91 -20.43 12.75 10.79
C ILE A 91 -21.67 11.89 11.04
N ASP A 92 -21.62 10.98 12.00
CA ASP A 92 -22.72 10.08 12.37
C ASP A 92 -23.85 10.77 13.15
N GLY A 93 -23.73 12.07 13.40
CA GLY A 93 -24.77 12.89 14.04
C GLY A 93 -24.50 13.21 15.51
N ALA A 94 -23.35 12.82 16.07
CA ALA A 94 -22.98 13.24 17.42
C ALA A 94 -22.90 14.77 17.50
N LYS A 95 -23.45 15.33 18.58
CA LYS A 95 -23.38 16.77 18.88
C LYS A 95 -22.06 17.09 19.58
N GLY A 96 -21.47 18.23 19.24
CA GLY A 96 -20.20 18.65 19.80
C GLY A 96 -19.69 19.93 19.13
N ALA A 97 -18.58 20.45 19.64
CA ALA A 97 -17.95 21.63 19.07
C ALA A 97 -17.51 21.36 17.63
N LEU A 98 -17.96 22.21 16.71
CA LEU A 98 -17.70 22.14 15.27
C LEU A 98 -18.31 20.93 14.54
N SER A 99 -19.29 20.23 15.14
CA SER A 99 -19.91 19.06 14.48
C SER A 99 -20.65 19.43 13.20
N ASP A 100 -21.31 20.58 13.14
CA ASP A 100 -22.07 21.01 11.96
C ASP A 100 -21.14 21.38 10.81
N GLU A 101 -20.00 22.01 11.10
CA GLU A 101 -18.94 22.31 10.14
C GLU A 101 -18.29 21.04 9.59
N VAL A 102 -18.05 20.03 10.45
CA VAL A 102 -17.55 18.72 10.01
C VAL A 102 -18.55 18.04 9.06
N ARG A 103 -19.86 18.09 9.36
CA ARG A 103 -20.89 17.53 8.48
C ARG A 103 -20.98 18.28 7.14
N ALA A 104 -20.91 19.62 7.16
CA ALA A 104 -20.91 20.42 5.93
C ALA A 104 -19.69 20.08 5.03
N LEU A 105 -18.50 19.92 5.63
CA LEU A 105 -17.31 19.48 4.90
C LEU A 105 -17.46 18.04 4.38
N HIS A 106 -18.09 17.16 5.14
CA HIS A 106 -18.37 15.80 4.72
C HIS A 106 -19.28 15.74 3.50
N ASP A 107 -20.36 16.52 3.47
CA ASP A 107 -21.29 16.57 2.34
C ASP A 107 -20.60 17.03 1.06
N LEU A 108 -19.77 18.08 1.15
CA LEU A 108 -18.94 18.54 0.03
C LEU A 108 -17.94 17.46 -0.43
N ALA A 109 -17.27 16.79 0.52
CA ALA A 109 -16.33 15.71 0.19
C ALA A 109 -17.01 14.54 -0.52
N ARG A 110 -18.24 14.17 -0.15
CA ARG A 110 -19.02 13.14 -0.86
C ARG A 110 -19.29 13.52 -2.31
N VAL A 111 -19.62 14.80 -2.57
CA VAL A 111 -19.82 15.30 -3.94
C VAL A 111 -18.52 15.26 -4.74
N LEU A 112 -17.41 15.75 -4.16
CA LEU A 112 -16.08 15.71 -4.78
C LEU A 112 -15.65 14.27 -5.11
N ARG A 113 -15.81 13.33 -4.17
CA ARG A 113 -15.48 11.92 -4.36
C ARG A 113 -16.30 11.31 -5.49
N LYS A 114 -17.61 11.54 -5.50
CA LYS A 114 -18.51 11.02 -6.55
C LYS A 114 -18.11 11.54 -7.93
N ASP A 115 -17.81 12.83 -8.06
CA ASP A 115 -17.32 13.43 -9.31
C ASP A 115 -15.98 12.80 -9.75
N ARG A 116 -15.02 12.67 -8.83
CA ARG A 116 -13.71 12.06 -9.09
C ARG A 116 -13.82 10.61 -9.58
N LEU A 117 -14.64 9.79 -8.92
CA LEU A 117 -14.88 8.41 -9.34
C LEU A 117 -15.63 8.32 -10.67
N SER A 118 -16.58 9.21 -10.94
CA SER A 118 -17.29 9.27 -12.23
C SER A 118 -16.35 9.53 -13.41
N LYS A 119 -15.26 10.28 -13.17
CA LYS A 119 -14.20 10.58 -14.13
C LYS A 119 -13.16 9.46 -14.27
N GLY A 120 -13.35 8.32 -13.60
CA GLY A 120 -12.47 7.15 -13.73
C GLY A 120 -11.27 7.15 -12.79
N ALA A 121 -11.30 7.89 -11.68
CA ALA A 121 -10.32 7.66 -10.62
C ALA A 121 -10.46 6.25 -10.05
N LEU A 122 -9.34 5.57 -9.80
CA LEU A 122 -9.34 4.20 -9.28
C LEU A 122 -9.64 4.20 -7.79
N GLU A 123 -10.58 3.35 -7.37
CA GLU A 123 -10.91 3.14 -5.97
C GLU A 123 -10.33 1.80 -5.50
N ILE A 124 -9.02 1.80 -5.26
CA ILE A 124 -8.33 0.62 -4.74
C ILE A 124 -8.17 0.80 -3.22
N VAL A 125 -8.87 -0.05 -2.47
CA VAL A 125 -8.71 -0.12 -1.01
C VAL A 125 -7.66 -1.17 -0.70
N THR A 126 -6.63 -0.77 0.02
CA THR A 126 -5.60 -1.68 0.54
C THR A 126 -5.69 -1.73 2.05
N THR A 127 -5.62 -2.92 2.62
CA THR A 127 -5.53 -3.10 4.06
C THR A 127 -4.12 -2.78 4.56
N GLU A 128 -4.00 -1.83 5.49
CA GLU A 128 -2.74 -1.47 6.14
C GLU A 128 -2.67 -2.10 7.53
N MET A 129 -1.60 -2.84 7.84
CA MET A 129 -1.41 -3.42 9.17
C MET A 129 -0.76 -2.44 10.14
N LYS A 130 -1.23 -2.44 11.39
CA LYS A 130 -0.65 -1.70 12.52
C LYS A 130 -0.39 -2.63 13.69
N PHE A 131 0.45 -2.15 14.60
CA PHE A 131 0.91 -2.91 15.76
C PHE A 131 0.64 -2.10 17.02
N ARG A 132 0.13 -2.78 18.05
CA ARG A 132 0.17 -2.27 19.42
C ARG A 132 1.45 -2.80 20.05
N LEU A 133 2.34 -1.91 20.47
CA LEU A 133 3.61 -2.27 21.08
C LEU A 133 3.57 -2.12 22.60
N ASP A 134 4.38 -2.90 23.32
CA ASP A 134 4.67 -2.67 24.74
C ASP A 134 5.71 -1.54 24.93
N GLU A 135 6.05 -1.24 26.19
CA GLU A 135 7.03 -0.21 26.55
C GLU A 135 8.44 -0.50 26.03
N GLN A 136 8.76 -1.78 25.79
CA GLN A 136 10.03 -2.23 25.22
C GLN A 136 9.99 -2.29 23.68
N GLY A 137 8.87 -1.92 23.08
CA GLY A 137 8.66 -1.91 21.63
C GLY A 137 8.31 -3.26 21.03
N ARG A 138 7.99 -4.29 21.84
CA ARG A 138 7.58 -5.62 21.34
C ARG A 138 6.11 -5.63 20.94
N PRO A 139 5.73 -6.34 19.87
CA PRO A 139 4.36 -6.36 19.38
C PRO A 139 3.45 -7.20 20.29
N LEU A 140 2.44 -6.56 20.87
CA LEU A 140 1.38 -7.20 21.65
C LEU A 140 0.22 -7.67 20.77
N GLU A 141 -0.07 -6.93 19.70
CA GLU A 141 -1.21 -7.16 18.83
C GLU A 141 -0.92 -6.60 17.44
N VAL A 142 -1.42 -7.30 16.42
CA VAL A 142 -1.43 -6.87 15.02
C VAL A 142 -2.88 -6.66 14.64
N TYR A 143 -3.20 -5.48 14.10
CA TYR A 143 -4.57 -5.12 13.76
C TYR A 143 -4.63 -4.36 12.43
N GLU A 144 -5.76 -4.47 11.75
CA GLU A 144 -6.01 -3.77 10.50
C GLU A 144 -6.38 -2.30 10.77
N LYS A 145 -5.74 -1.39 10.05
CA LYS A 145 -6.15 0.02 10.03
C LYS A 145 -7.26 0.20 9.01
N ILE A 146 -8.47 0.33 9.50
CA ILE A 146 -9.66 0.59 8.69
C ILE A 146 -9.75 2.09 8.40
N MET A 147 -9.90 2.45 7.12
CA MET A 147 -10.23 3.82 6.74
C MET A 147 -11.73 4.06 6.91
N ASN A 148 -12.10 5.26 7.35
CA ASN A 148 -13.48 5.68 7.49
C ASN A 148 -13.77 6.98 6.74
N GLU A 149 -15.00 7.45 6.81
CA GLU A 149 -15.54 8.62 6.14
C GLU A 149 -14.81 9.92 6.50
N ALA A 150 -14.26 10.02 7.71
CA ALA A 150 -13.44 11.15 8.10
C ALA A 150 -12.07 11.12 7.42
N ASN A 151 -11.50 9.94 7.15
CA ASN A 151 -10.29 9.82 6.33
C ASN A 151 -10.55 10.28 4.90
N TRP A 152 -11.65 9.81 4.28
CA TRP A 152 -12.01 10.21 2.93
C TRP A 152 -12.33 11.71 2.83
N LEU A 153 -12.97 12.30 3.84
CA LEU A 153 -13.21 13.74 3.91
C LEU A 153 -11.89 14.51 3.73
N ILE A 154 -10.88 14.22 4.55
CA ILE A 154 -9.58 14.89 4.45
C ILE A 154 -8.92 14.60 3.11
N GLU A 155 -8.97 13.35 2.63
CA GLU A 155 -8.41 12.96 1.33
C GLU A 155 -8.93 13.85 0.20
N GLU A 156 -10.24 14.04 0.06
CA GLU A 156 -10.81 14.83 -1.05
C GLU A 156 -10.38 16.30 -1.02
N PHE A 157 -10.31 16.93 0.16
CA PHE A 157 -9.85 18.32 0.26
C PHE A 157 -8.33 18.45 0.00
N MET A 158 -7.53 17.46 0.41
CA MET A 158 -6.11 17.46 0.08
C MET A 158 -5.90 17.29 -1.42
N LEU A 159 -6.66 16.40 -2.07
CA LEU A 159 -6.64 16.20 -3.51
C LEU A 159 -7.08 17.45 -4.28
N LEU A 160 -8.12 18.13 -3.80
CA LEU A 160 -8.57 19.41 -4.36
C LEU A 160 -7.44 20.44 -4.35
N ALA A 161 -6.83 20.69 -3.19
CA ALA A 161 -5.74 21.64 -3.05
C ALA A 161 -4.55 21.31 -3.98
N ASN A 162 -4.11 20.04 -3.95
CA ASN A 162 -3.04 19.52 -4.79
C ASN A 162 -3.32 19.71 -6.29
N LYS A 163 -4.51 19.35 -6.75
CA LYS A 163 -4.93 19.48 -8.15
C LYS A 163 -4.98 20.94 -8.59
N ARG A 164 -5.56 21.81 -7.77
CA ARG A 164 -5.77 23.23 -8.13
C ARG A 164 -4.47 24.01 -8.12
N VAL A 165 -3.55 23.76 -7.19
CA VAL A 165 -2.19 24.31 -7.22
C VAL A 165 -1.45 23.92 -8.51
N ALA A 166 -1.47 22.64 -8.89
CA ALA A 166 -0.84 22.18 -10.13
C ALA A 166 -1.48 22.80 -11.38
N THR A 167 -2.81 22.88 -11.40
CA THR A 167 -3.57 23.48 -12.52
C THR A 167 -3.28 24.97 -12.66
N TRP A 168 -3.19 25.69 -11.54
CA TRP A 168 -2.93 27.13 -11.52
C TRP A 168 -1.55 27.45 -12.10
N VAL A 169 -0.50 26.76 -11.65
CA VAL A 169 0.87 26.96 -12.18
C VAL A 169 0.96 26.59 -13.66
N ALA A 170 0.31 25.50 -14.08
CA ALA A 170 0.27 25.10 -15.49
C ALA A 170 -0.46 26.12 -16.39
N GLY A 171 -1.39 26.90 -15.83
CA GLY A 171 -2.12 27.95 -16.54
C GLY A 171 -1.32 29.24 -16.76
N LEU A 172 -0.16 29.40 -16.12
CA LEU A 172 0.67 30.60 -16.27
C LEU A 172 1.31 30.66 -17.66
N LYS A 173 0.98 31.72 -18.42
CA LYS A 173 1.46 31.93 -19.80
C LYS A 173 2.61 32.92 -19.91
N LYS A 174 2.78 33.81 -18.93
CA LYS A 174 3.72 34.93 -18.99
C LYS A 174 5.15 34.44 -18.74
N GLY A 175 6.07 34.65 -19.68
CA GLY A 175 7.48 34.26 -19.51
C GLY A 175 7.82 32.81 -19.91
N GLY A 176 6.88 32.05 -20.49
CA GLY A 176 7.10 30.70 -21.00
C GLY A 176 6.56 29.59 -20.09
N ALA A 177 7.04 28.36 -20.28
CA ALA A 177 6.68 27.24 -19.44
C ALA A 177 7.28 27.42 -18.05
N HIS A 178 6.47 27.32 -16.99
CA HIS A 178 6.90 27.46 -15.60
C HIS A 178 7.25 26.08 -15.04
N PRO A 179 8.55 25.75 -14.85
CA PRO A 179 8.92 24.46 -14.29
C PRO A 179 8.34 24.30 -12.89
N PHE A 180 7.79 23.12 -12.65
CA PHE A 180 7.05 22.82 -11.44
C PHE A 180 7.24 21.35 -11.07
N VAL A 181 6.98 21.00 -9.82
CA VAL A 181 7.03 19.60 -9.38
C VAL A 181 5.65 19.00 -9.62
N TYR A 182 5.58 17.98 -10.47
CA TYR A 182 4.38 17.18 -10.66
C TYR A 182 4.52 15.83 -9.97
N ARG A 183 3.41 15.32 -9.44
CA ARG A 183 3.28 13.93 -9.00
C ARG A 183 2.53 13.21 -10.10
N VAL A 184 3.25 12.45 -10.90
CA VAL A 184 2.69 11.77 -12.08
C VAL A 184 2.52 10.29 -11.80
N HIS A 185 1.55 9.67 -12.48
CA HIS A 185 1.31 8.25 -12.43
C HIS A 185 0.91 7.79 -13.83
N ASP A 186 1.77 6.99 -14.44
CA ASP A 186 1.61 6.54 -15.81
C ASP A 186 0.47 5.52 -15.95
N HIS A 187 0.14 5.19 -17.20
CA HIS A 187 -0.77 4.11 -17.54
C HIS A 187 -0.24 2.75 -17.05
N PRO A 188 -1.13 1.80 -16.73
CA PRO A 188 -0.75 0.46 -16.32
C PRO A 188 -0.07 -0.30 -17.46
N ASP A 189 0.78 -1.25 -17.08
CA ASP A 189 1.50 -2.09 -18.05
C ASP A 189 0.53 -2.99 -18.83
N LYS A 190 0.65 -3.00 -20.17
CA LYS A 190 -0.29 -3.70 -21.05
C LYS A 190 -0.28 -5.20 -20.86
N GLU A 191 0.87 -5.79 -20.57
CA GLU A 191 1.03 -7.22 -20.34
C GLU A 191 0.39 -7.62 -19.00
N ARG A 192 0.63 -6.84 -17.94
CA ARG A 192 0.00 -7.06 -16.63
C ARG A 192 -1.52 -6.92 -16.68
N ILE A 193 -2.04 -5.96 -17.46
CA ILE A 193 -3.49 -5.84 -17.68
C ILE A 193 -4.04 -7.05 -18.44
N ALA A 194 -3.30 -7.61 -19.40
CA ALA A 194 -3.72 -8.84 -20.09
C ALA A 194 -3.76 -10.04 -19.12
N GLN A 195 -2.79 -10.15 -18.21
CA GLN A 195 -2.79 -11.17 -17.15
C GLN A 195 -3.97 -10.98 -16.19
N LEU A 196 -4.25 -9.75 -15.74
CA LEU A 196 -5.41 -9.44 -14.92
C LEU A 196 -6.72 -9.84 -15.61
N ARG A 197 -6.87 -9.58 -16.91
CA ARG A 197 -8.03 -9.99 -17.71
C ARG A 197 -8.20 -11.52 -17.73
N ALA A 198 -7.10 -12.26 -17.95
CA ALA A 198 -7.13 -13.70 -17.99
C ALA A 198 -7.50 -14.29 -16.62
N LEU A 199 -6.93 -13.73 -15.54
CA LEU A 199 -7.22 -14.15 -14.17
C LEU A 199 -8.67 -13.87 -13.80
N ALA A 200 -9.17 -12.65 -14.01
CA ALA A 200 -10.57 -12.30 -13.77
C ALA A 200 -11.54 -13.25 -14.50
N LYS A 201 -11.24 -13.56 -15.78
CA LYS A 201 -12.04 -14.49 -16.58
C LYS A 201 -12.09 -15.91 -16.01
N SER A 202 -11.00 -16.37 -15.38
CA SER A 202 -10.96 -17.69 -14.75
C SER A 202 -11.91 -17.82 -13.54
N PHE A 203 -12.22 -16.71 -12.89
CA PHE A 203 -13.22 -16.59 -11.82
C PHE A 203 -14.62 -16.20 -12.34
N GLY A 204 -14.82 -16.14 -13.65
CA GLY A 204 -16.11 -15.76 -14.26
C GLY A 204 -16.33 -14.25 -14.38
N HIS A 205 -15.36 -13.42 -14.00
CA HIS A 205 -15.43 -11.95 -14.11
C HIS A 205 -14.93 -11.45 -15.45
N SER A 206 -15.43 -10.30 -15.90
CA SER A 206 -15.12 -9.76 -17.23
C SER A 206 -14.53 -8.37 -17.16
N LEU A 207 -13.22 -8.24 -17.42
CA LEU A 207 -12.54 -6.94 -17.51
C LEU A 207 -12.46 -6.45 -18.97
N VAL A 208 -13.61 -6.04 -19.50
CA VAL A 208 -13.74 -5.54 -20.89
C VAL A 208 -13.68 -4.02 -20.92
N SER A 209 -12.77 -3.49 -21.73
CA SER A 209 -12.71 -2.09 -22.11
C SER A 209 -12.44 -2.00 -23.62
N LYS A 210 -13.25 -1.22 -24.35
CA LYS A 210 -13.08 -1.04 -25.81
C LYS A 210 -11.97 -0.04 -26.11
N LYS A 211 -11.86 1.01 -25.29
CA LYS A 211 -10.79 2.00 -25.33
C LYS A 211 -9.93 1.90 -24.07
N GLU A 212 -8.69 2.39 -24.15
CA GLU A 212 -7.81 2.50 -22.97
C GLU A 212 -8.40 3.43 -21.91
N GLU A 213 -9.13 4.48 -22.32
CA GLU A 213 -9.83 5.43 -21.45
C GLU A 213 -10.94 4.80 -20.60
N ASP A 214 -11.54 3.68 -21.05
CA ASP A 214 -12.61 2.98 -20.33
C ASP A 214 -12.06 1.98 -19.29
N LEU A 215 -10.74 1.73 -19.31
CA LEU A 215 -10.10 0.72 -18.46
C LEU A 215 -10.27 1.02 -16.96
N PRO A 216 -10.11 2.27 -16.47
CA PRO A 216 -10.33 2.55 -15.04
C PRO A 216 -11.75 2.22 -14.57
N HIS A 217 -12.77 2.54 -15.37
CA HIS A 217 -14.16 2.19 -15.04
C HIS A 217 -14.39 0.68 -15.06
N ALA A 218 -13.72 -0.07 -15.94
CA ALA A 218 -13.75 -1.52 -15.96
C ALA A 218 -13.09 -2.13 -14.71
N ILE A 219 -11.94 -1.59 -14.29
CA ILE A 219 -11.26 -1.99 -13.04
C ILE A 219 -12.16 -1.70 -11.83
N ASN A 220 -12.75 -0.51 -11.74
CA ASN A 220 -13.67 -0.15 -10.65
C ASN A 220 -14.96 -0.98 -10.65
N ARG A 221 -15.42 -1.49 -11.80
CA ARG A 221 -16.52 -2.47 -11.84
C ARG A 221 -16.07 -3.81 -11.27
N LEU A 222 -14.93 -4.32 -11.75
CA LEU A 222 -14.36 -5.58 -11.26
C LEU A 222 -14.18 -5.56 -9.74
N LEU A 223 -13.56 -4.51 -9.18
CA LEU A 223 -13.35 -4.37 -7.74
C LEU A 223 -14.65 -4.28 -6.92
N ARG A 224 -15.76 -3.84 -7.53
CA ARG A 224 -17.08 -3.85 -6.88
C ARG A 224 -17.76 -5.20 -6.98
N GLU A 225 -17.62 -5.89 -8.11
CA GLU A 225 -18.19 -7.22 -8.36
C GLU A 225 -17.55 -8.29 -7.48
N VAL A 226 -16.25 -8.18 -7.22
CA VAL A 226 -15.48 -9.14 -6.40
C VAL A 226 -15.57 -8.85 -4.91
N ARG A 227 -16.22 -7.76 -4.50
CA ARG A 227 -16.27 -7.39 -3.07
C ARG A 227 -17.06 -8.43 -2.27
N GLY A 228 -16.44 -8.99 -1.24
CA GLY A 228 -17.00 -10.04 -0.40
C GLY A 228 -16.92 -11.45 -1.00
N THR A 229 -16.28 -11.63 -2.16
CA THR A 229 -16.02 -12.95 -2.75
C THR A 229 -14.67 -13.50 -2.31
N GLU A 230 -14.45 -14.81 -2.44
CA GLU A 230 -13.19 -15.47 -2.05
C GLU A 230 -11.99 -14.94 -2.85
N GLU A 231 -12.22 -14.48 -4.09
CA GLU A 231 -11.21 -13.93 -4.98
C GLU A 231 -10.97 -12.41 -4.84
N GLU A 232 -11.65 -11.71 -3.92
CA GLU A 232 -11.50 -10.26 -3.71
C GLU A 232 -10.03 -9.87 -3.48
N GLY A 233 -9.40 -10.53 -2.52
CA GLY A 233 -8.04 -10.22 -2.10
C GLY A 233 -7.03 -10.44 -3.22
N LEU A 234 -7.18 -11.56 -3.94
CA LEU A 234 -6.35 -11.89 -5.09
C LEU A 234 -6.46 -10.83 -6.20
N LEU A 235 -7.68 -10.58 -6.69
CA LEU A 235 -7.88 -9.68 -7.82
C LEU A 235 -7.47 -8.25 -7.47
N THR A 236 -7.75 -7.80 -6.25
CA THR A 236 -7.30 -6.49 -5.75
C THR A 236 -5.77 -6.39 -5.75
N GLN A 237 -5.07 -7.43 -5.29
CA GLN A 237 -3.60 -7.45 -5.27
C GLN A 237 -3.00 -7.42 -6.69
N VAL A 238 -3.57 -8.17 -7.64
CA VAL A 238 -3.12 -8.14 -9.04
C VAL A 238 -3.41 -6.79 -9.71
N VAL A 239 -4.55 -6.16 -9.41
CA VAL A 239 -4.86 -4.80 -9.86
C VAL A 239 -3.76 -3.83 -9.40
N VAL A 240 -3.41 -3.81 -8.11
CA VAL A 240 -2.35 -2.95 -7.56
C VAL A 240 -1.02 -3.20 -8.28
N ARG A 241 -0.63 -4.46 -8.47
CA ARG A 241 0.63 -4.82 -9.13
C ARG A 241 0.66 -4.47 -10.63
N SER A 242 -0.50 -4.34 -11.26
CA SER A 242 -0.63 -3.94 -12.66
C SER A 242 -0.44 -2.44 -12.88
N MET A 243 -0.61 -1.62 -11.83
CA MET A 243 -0.45 -0.17 -11.92
C MET A 243 1.02 0.26 -11.98
N ALA A 244 1.28 1.37 -12.65
CA ALA A 244 2.57 2.04 -12.62
C ALA A 244 2.87 2.59 -11.21
N LYS A 245 4.15 2.86 -10.91
CA LYS A 245 4.49 3.59 -9.68
C LYS A 245 4.44 5.09 -9.94
N ALA A 246 3.79 5.84 -9.06
CA ALA A 246 3.82 7.30 -9.14
C ALA A 246 5.19 7.86 -8.75
N VAL A 247 5.65 8.88 -9.47
CA VAL A 247 6.97 9.51 -9.29
C VAL A 247 6.86 11.04 -9.30
N TYR A 248 7.88 11.72 -8.78
CA TYR A 248 8.04 13.16 -8.94
C TYR A 248 8.85 13.45 -10.20
N THR A 249 8.43 14.45 -10.97
CA THR A 249 9.10 14.91 -12.19
C THR A 249 8.70 16.35 -12.50
N THR A 250 9.48 17.01 -13.36
CA THR A 250 9.09 18.31 -13.95
C THR A 250 8.24 18.18 -15.22
N GLU A 251 8.14 16.97 -15.77
CA GLU A 251 7.34 16.66 -16.96
C GLU A 251 5.96 16.16 -16.56
N ASN A 252 4.91 16.90 -16.94
CA ASN A 252 3.55 16.48 -16.63
C ASN A 252 3.01 15.51 -17.66
N ILE A 253 2.76 14.27 -17.24
CA ILE A 253 2.01 13.25 -18.00
C ILE A 253 0.62 12.97 -17.39
N GLY A 254 0.22 13.74 -16.38
CA GLY A 254 -0.99 13.49 -15.60
C GLY A 254 -0.83 12.36 -14.55
N HIS A 255 -1.94 12.04 -13.89
CA HIS A 255 -1.99 11.03 -12.84
C HIS A 255 -3.14 10.06 -13.11
N TYR A 256 -2.83 8.93 -13.76
CA TYR A 256 -3.80 7.93 -14.19
C TYR A 256 -4.70 7.44 -13.05
N GLY A 257 -4.12 7.02 -11.91
CA GLY A 257 -4.91 6.49 -10.79
C GLY A 257 -5.90 7.50 -10.16
N LEU A 258 -5.69 8.81 -10.34
CA LEU A 258 -6.55 9.86 -9.81
C LEU A 258 -7.44 10.49 -10.88
N SER A 259 -7.24 10.14 -12.16
CA SER A 259 -7.86 10.80 -13.31
C SER A 259 -7.67 12.32 -13.32
N PHE A 260 -6.46 12.77 -12.97
CA PHE A 260 -6.10 14.19 -12.93
C PHE A 260 -5.08 14.55 -14.02
N PRO A 261 -5.39 15.52 -14.92
CA PRO A 261 -4.43 15.99 -15.91
C PRO A 261 -3.25 16.75 -15.29
N TYR A 262 -3.45 17.42 -14.16
CA TYR A 262 -2.43 18.14 -13.41
C TYR A 262 -2.54 17.77 -11.94
N TYR A 263 -1.44 17.28 -11.37
CA TYR A 263 -1.39 16.90 -9.96
C TYR A 263 0.00 17.11 -9.37
N THR A 264 0.04 17.59 -8.14
CA THR A 264 1.27 17.77 -7.35
C THR A 264 1.01 17.38 -5.90
N HIS A 265 2.04 17.27 -5.09
CA HIS A 265 1.89 17.22 -3.64
C HIS A 265 2.22 18.59 -3.04
N PHE A 266 1.21 19.22 -2.43
CA PHE A 266 1.30 20.54 -1.78
C PHE A 266 1.04 20.48 -0.27
N THR A 267 0.31 19.46 0.19
CA THR A 267 -0.38 19.43 1.48
C THR A 267 0.43 18.84 2.64
N SER A 268 1.69 18.44 2.44
CA SER A 268 2.51 17.82 3.50
C SER A 268 4.00 18.25 3.48
N PRO A 269 4.32 19.55 3.46
CA PRO A 269 5.70 20.06 3.40
C PRO A 269 6.55 19.76 4.64
N ILE A 270 5.94 19.36 5.76
CA ILE A 270 6.67 18.96 6.97
C ILE A 270 7.41 17.63 6.77
N ARG A 271 6.85 16.74 5.93
CA ARG A 271 7.31 15.35 5.80
C ARG A 271 7.71 14.95 4.39
N ARG A 272 7.56 15.84 3.40
CA ARG A 272 7.91 15.62 2.00
C ARG A 272 8.59 16.86 1.44
N TYR A 273 9.81 16.70 0.95
CA TYR A 273 10.58 17.77 0.32
C TYR A 273 9.98 18.26 -1.01
N PRO A 274 9.36 17.40 -1.85
CA PRO A 274 8.60 17.86 -3.01
C PRO A 274 7.55 18.92 -2.68
N ASP A 275 6.79 18.75 -1.59
CA ASP A 275 5.80 19.74 -1.15
C ASP A 275 6.47 21.06 -0.73
N LEU A 276 7.66 21.01 -0.10
CA LEU A 276 8.44 22.20 0.23
C LEU A 276 8.94 22.92 -1.04
N MET A 277 9.36 22.17 -2.06
CA MET A 277 9.71 22.72 -3.38
C MET A 277 8.49 23.39 -4.02
N VAL A 278 7.33 22.74 -3.95
CA VAL A 278 6.05 23.27 -4.45
C VAL A 278 5.68 24.57 -3.75
N HIS A 279 5.80 24.65 -2.42
CA HIS A 279 5.54 25.89 -1.66
C HIS A 279 6.44 27.03 -2.15
N ARG A 280 7.75 26.76 -2.31
CA ARG A 280 8.70 27.76 -2.81
C ARG A 280 8.37 28.22 -4.22
N ALA A 281 8.09 27.29 -5.13
CA ALA A 281 7.76 27.59 -6.51
C ALA A 281 6.44 28.36 -6.63
N LEU A 282 5.41 27.95 -5.90
CA LEU A 282 4.12 28.64 -5.89
C LEU A 282 4.25 30.07 -5.37
N ALA A 283 4.96 30.30 -4.26
CA ALA A 283 5.21 31.66 -3.77
C ALA A 283 5.95 32.51 -4.81
N HIS A 284 7.03 31.97 -5.39
CA HIS A 284 7.81 32.67 -6.41
C HIS A 284 6.98 33.08 -7.62
N TYR A 285 6.09 32.20 -8.09
CA TYR A 285 5.22 32.51 -9.23
C TYR A 285 4.04 33.43 -8.88
N LEU A 286 3.51 33.37 -7.65
CA LEU A 286 2.53 34.35 -7.16
C LEU A 286 3.11 35.76 -7.12
N ASP A 287 4.41 35.90 -6.81
CA ASP A 287 5.14 37.16 -6.81
C ASP A 287 5.57 37.62 -8.23
N GLY A 288 5.15 36.90 -9.29
CA GLY A 288 5.47 37.23 -10.68
C GLY A 288 6.90 36.88 -11.10
N GLY A 289 7.56 36.00 -10.36
CA GLY A 289 8.92 35.54 -10.65
C GLY A 289 9.06 34.84 -12.00
N ALA A 290 10.27 34.91 -12.57
CA ALA A 290 10.61 34.25 -13.83
C ALA A 290 10.61 32.71 -13.71
N PRO A 291 10.57 31.96 -14.83
CA PRO A 291 10.68 30.50 -14.81
C PRO A 291 11.88 30.00 -13.99
N LEU A 292 11.63 29.02 -13.13
CA LEU A 292 12.66 28.37 -12.32
C LEU A 292 13.58 27.47 -13.15
N ASP A 293 14.72 27.09 -12.58
CA ASP A 293 15.65 26.14 -13.19
C ASP A 293 15.05 24.72 -13.21
N ARG A 294 14.64 24.29 -14.41
CA ARG A 294 14.05 22.97 -14.65
C ARG A 294 15.01 21.84 -14.32
N GLU A 295 16.27 21.93 -14.73
CA GLU A 295 17.23 20.84 -14.60
C GLU A 295 17.52 20.56 -13.13
N ARG A 296 17.72 21.61 -12.34
CA ARG A 296 17.88 21.48 -10.89
C ARG A 296 16.64 20.88 -10.22
N MET A 297 15.45 21.32 -10.61
CA MET A 297 14.20 20.76 -10.07
C MET A 297 14.05 19.28 -10.44
N ASP A 298 14.40 18.89 -11.66
CA ASP A 298 14.30 17.50 -12.12
C ASP A 298 15.25 16.56 -11.35
N LEU A 299 16.48 17.00 -11.08
CA LEU A 299 17.42 16.27 -10.22
C LEU A 299 16.85 16.04 -8.81
N LEU A 300 16.23 17.07 -8.22
CA LEU A 300 15.60 16.96 -6.89
C LEU A 300 14.35 16.08 -6.92
N CYS A 301 13.59 16.07 -8.02
CA CYS A 301 12.45 15.18 -8.22
C CYS A 301 12.88 13.71 -8.30
N LYS A 302 13.94 13.42 -9.07
CA LYS A 302 14.54 12.08 -9.17
C LYS A 302 15.06 11.60 -7.81
N HIS A 303 15.80 12.45 -7.09
CA HIS A 303 16.26 12.16 -5.73
C HIS A 303 15.09 11.85 -4.79
N SER A 304 14.07 12.71 -4.76
CA SER A 304 12.90 12.55 -3.90
C SER A 304 12.13 11.25 -4.19
N SER A 305 12.02 10.86 -5.46
CA SER A 305 11.38 9.59 -5.86
C SER A 305 12.17 8.37 -5.39
N ASN A 306 13.50 8.43 -5.45
CA ASN A 306 14.37 7.37 -4.94
C ASN A 306 14.29 7.24 -3.42
N MET A 307 14.28 8.37 -2.71
CA MET A 307 14.15 8.40 -1.25
C MET A 307 12.78 7.93 -0.77
N GLU A 308 11.70 8.26 -1.49
CA GLU A 308 10.36 7.73 -1.22
C GLU A 308 10.33 6.20 -1.37
N LYS A 309 10.96 5.66 -2.40
CA LYS A 309 11.09 4.20 -2.58
C LYS A 309 11.86 3.58 -1.42
N MET A 310 13.01 4.14 -1.06
CA MET A 310 13.84 3.63 0.04
C MET A 310 13.10 3.68 1.38
N ALA A 311 12.35 4.76 1.65
CA ALA A 311 11.49 4.88 2.82
C ALA A 311 10.42 3.77 2.83
N SER A 312 9.68 3.58 1.73
CA SER A 312 8.67 2.51 1.64
C SER A 312 9.26 1.12 1.84
N ASP A 313 10.47 0.86 1.33
CA ASP A 313 11.15 -0.42 1.50
C ASP A 313 11.57 -0.64 2.97
N ALA A 314 12.01 0.42 3.66
CA ALA A 314 12.33 0.39 5.10
C ALA A 314 11.08 0.19 5.98
N GLU A 315 9.97 0.85 5.66
CA GLU A 315 8.69 0.69 6.35
C GLU A 315 8.18 -0.75 6.25
N ARG A 316 8.18 -1.33 5.03
CA ARG A 316 7.82 -2.74 4.83
C ARG A 316 8.76 -3.70 5.56
N ALA A 317 10.05 -3.39 5.57
CA ALA A 317 11.03 -4.18 6.31
C ALA A 317 10.80 -4.15 7.82
N SER A 318 10.40 -2.99 8.37
CA SER A 318 10.04 -2.83 9.78
C SER A 318 8.77 -3.61 10.12
N ILE A 319 7.75 -3.57 9.26
CA ILE A 319 6.53 -4.39 9.41
C ILE A 319 6.90 -5.87 9.43
N ARG A 320 7.66 -6.38 8.45
CA ARG A 320 8.07 -7.80 8.43
C ARG A 320 8.87 -8.21 9.66
N TYR A 321 9.75 -7.32 10.14
CA TYR A 321 10.50 -7.58 11.37
C TYR A 321 9.56 -7.75 12.58
N LYS A 322 8.57 -6.85 12.74
CA LYS A 322 7.60 -6.93 13.83
C LYS A 322 6.62 -8.08 13.69
N GLN A 323 6.25 -8.49 12.48
CA GLN A 323 5.49 -9.73 12.26
C GLN A 323 6.30 -10.97 12.68
N ALA A 324 7.58 -11.03 12.30
CA ALA A 324 8.46 -12.11 12.72
C ALA A 324 8.63 -12.13 14.24
N GLU A 325 8.88 -10.99 14.88
CA GLU A 325 8.96 -10.87 16.35
C GLU A 325 7.68 -11.34 17.03
N PHE A 326 6.51 -10.95 16.49
CA PHE A 326 5.20 -11.39 17.00
C PHE A 326 4.99 -12.90 16.90
N LEU A 327 5.42 -13.52 15.79
CA LEU A 327 5.27 -14.97 15.58
C LEU A 327 6.35 -15.80 16.29
N LEU A 328 7.45 -15.19 16.72
CA LEU A 328 8.50 -15.87 17.49
C LEU A 328 7.98 -16.40 18.82
N GLU A 329 7.07 -15.67 19.47
CA GLU A 329 6.43 -16.11 20.73
C GLU A 329 5.34 -17.17 20.51
N ARG A 330 5.02 -17.51 19.25
CA ARG A 330 3.96 -18.44 18.82
C ARG A 330 4.50 -19.64 18.05
N LEU A 331 5.77 -19.99 18.29
CA LEU A 331 6.41 -21.16 17.67
C LEU A 331 5.66 -22.45 18.05
N GLY A 332 5.33 -23.25 17.04
CA GLY A 332 4.59 -24.51 17.19
C GLY A 332 3.07 -24.36 17.24
N GLU A 333 2.54 -23.14 17.29
CA GLU A 333 1.09 -22.90 17.23
C GLU A 333 0.56 -23.06 15.80
N SER A 334 -0.69 -23.53 15.69
CA SER A 334 -1.40 -23.69 14.41
C SER A 334 -2.42 -22.59 14.22
N PHE A 335 -2.54 -22.11 12.99
CA PHE A 335 -3.45 -21.05 12.59
C PHE A 335 -4.15 -21.44 11.28
N ALA A 336 -5.40 -21.01 11.12
CA ALA A 336 -5.99 -20.90 9.80
C ALA A 336 -5.34 -19.72 9.07
N GLY A 337 -5.08 -19.89 7.78
CA GLY A 337 -4.53 -18.84 6.95
C GLY A 337 -4.94 -18.97 5.49
N THR A 338 -4.79 -17.87 4.77
CA THR A 338 -5.14 -17.77 3.35
C THR A 338 -3.87 -17.57 2.54
N ILE A 339 -3.75 -18.26 1.40
CA ILE A 339 -2.62 -18.11 0.49
C ILE A 339 -2.60 -16.68 -0.08
N SER A 340 -1.64 -15.87 0.36
CA SER A 340 -1.47 -14.44 -0.01
C SER A 340 -0.45 -14.23 -1.14
N GLY A 341 0.38 -15.23 -1.41
CA GLY A 341 1.44 -15.19 -2.42
C GLY A 341 1.83 -16.58 -2.89
N ILE A 342 2.13 -16.73 -4.18
CA ILE A 342 2.70 -17.96 -4.73
C ILE A 342 3.92 -17.60 -5.57
N THR A 343 5.01 -18.31 -5.37
CA THR A 343 6.24 -18.17 -6.14
C THR A 343 6.77 -19.53 -6.59
N ALA A 344 7.81 -19.53 -7.42
CA ALA A 344 8.48 -20.75 -7.84
C ALA A 344 9.16 -21.52 -6.69
N TRP A 345 9.33 -20.91 -5.51
CA TRP A 345 10.03 -21.52 -4.38
C TRP A 345 9.17 -21.76 -3.14
N GLY A 346 7.94 -21.25 -3.10
CA GLY A 346 7.05 -21.45 -1.96
C GLY A 346 5.70 -20.75 -2.06
N VAL A 347 4.91 -20.93 -1.02
CA VAL A 347 3.57 -20.37 -0.84
C VAL A 347 3.61 -19.46 0.38
N TYR A 348 3.26 -18.20 0.22
CA TYR A 348 3.04 -17.28 1.33
C TYR A 348 1.59 -17.43 1.82
N VAL A 349 1.44 -17.53 3.12
CA VAL A 349 0.16 -17.69 3.81
C VAL A 349 0.06 -16.57 4.84
N GLN A 350 -1.01 -15.79 4.71
CA GLN A 350 -1.40 -14.79 5.70
C GLN A 350 -2.29 -15.48 6.75
N LEU A 351 -1.96 -15.33 8.03
CA LEU A 351 -2.71 -15.94 9.12
C LEU A 351 -3.96 -15.12 9.42
N ASN A 352 -5.12 -15.76 9.54
CA ASN A 352 -6.41 -15.06 9.62
C ASN A 352 -6.58 -14.28 10.92
N GLU A 353 -6.04 -14.79 12.04
CA GLU A 353 -6.24 -14.20 13.37
C GLU A 353 -5.39 -12.96 13.62
N ASN A 354 -4.22 -12.88 13.02
CA ASN A 354 -3.23 -11.83 13.34
C ASN A 354 -2.64 -11.16 12.09
N HIS A 355 -3.06 -11.57 10.90
CA HIS A 355 -2.62 -11.02 9.61
C HIS A 355 -1.12 -11.06 9.36
N CYS A 356 -0.34 -11.76 10.19
CA CYS A 356 1.07 -12.01 9.92
C CYS A 356 1.21 -12.94 8.73
N GLU A 357 2.30 -12.79 7.99
CA GLU A 357 2.59 -13.63 6.82
C GLU A 357 3.78 -14.54 7.13
N GLY A 358 3.67 -15.80 6.71
CA GLY A 358 4.78 -16.74 6.67
C GLY A 358 4.80 -17.50 5.35
N MET A 359 5.86 -18.26 5.10
CA MET A 359 6.06 -18.98 3.85
C MET A 359 6.17 -20.48 4.11
N ILE A 360 5.44 -21.28 3.34
CA ILE A 360 5.64 -22.71 3.18
C ILE A 360 6.61 -22.92 2.02
N PRO A 361 7.83 -23.45 2.25
CA PRO A 361 8.73 -23.80 1.15
C PRO A 361 8.12 -24.87 0.25
N LEU A 362 8.38 -24.82 -1.06
CA LEU A 362 7.81 -25.76 -2.03
C LEU A 362 8.06 -27.24 -1.68
N ARG A 363 9.23 -27.53 -1.10
CA ARG A 363 9.62 -28.88 -0.63
C ARG A 363 8.77 -29.42 0.51
N ASP A 364 8.15 -28.52 1.27
CA ASP A 364 7.33 -28.83 2.44
C ASP A 364 5.84 -28.88 2.08
N MET A 365 5.48 -28.63 0.81
CA MET A 365 4.13 -28.83 0.30
C MET A 365 3.76 -30.32 0.31
N PRO A 366 2.52 -30.67 0.70
CA PRO A 366 2.17 -32.04 1.02
C PRO A 366 2.02 -32.91 -0.23
N GLY A 367 2.58 -34.12 -0.16
CA GLY A 367 2.16 -35.27 -0.98
C GLY A 367 2.55 -35.27 -2.46
N ASP A 368 3.23 -34.24 -2.98
CA ASP A 368 3.58 -34.16 -4.41
C ASP A 368 4.76 -33.23 -4.71
N HIS A 369 5.25 -33.27 -5.95
CA HIS A 369 6.09 -32.23 -6.53
C HIS A 369 5.19 -31.22 -7.24
N TYR A 370 5.28 -29.95 -6.88
CA TYR A 370 4.43 -28.91 -7.43
C TYR A 370 5.17 -28.08 -8.47
N ARG A 371 4.47 -27.70 -9.54
CA ARG A 371 4.93 -26.77 -10.57
C ARG A 371 4.16 -25.46 -10.44
N PHE A 372 4.88 -24.34 -10.46
CA PHE A 372 4.27 -23.02 -10.53
C PHE A 372 3.83 -22.68 -11.95
N GLU A 373 2.54 -22.35 -12.10
CA GLU A 373 1.96 -21.82 -13.34
C GLU A 373 1.71 -20.33 -13.16
N GLU A 374 2.69 -19.52 -13.58
CA GLU A 374 2.72 -18.07 -13.36
C GLU A 374 1.49 -17.36 -13.94
N GLU A 375 1.07 -17.72 -15.15
CA GLU A 375 -0.09 -17.12 -15.83
C GLU A 375 -1.41 -17.27 -15.07
N LYS A 376 -1.53 -18.33 -14.26
CA LYS A 376 -2.73 -18.66 -13.49
C LYS A 376 -2.56 -18.41 -12.00
N TYR A 377 -1.38 -17.95 -11.58
CA TYR A 377 -1.00 -17.78 -10.17
C TYR A 377 -1.37 -18.99 -9.31
N GLN A 378 -0.99 -20.20 -9.74
CA GLN A 378 -1.30 -21.45 -9.04
C GLN A 378 -0.13 -22.41 -9.00
N LEU A 379 -0.08 -23.26 -7.97
CA LEU A 379 0.77 -24.44 -7.91
C LEU A 379 -0.03 -25.68 -8.27
N VAL A 380 0.48 -26.50 -9.19
CA VAL A 380 -0.16 -27.75 -9.61
C VAL A 380 0.75 -28.94 -9.30
N GLY A 381 0.22 -29.90 -8.56
CA GLY A 381 0.88 -31.16 -8.22
C GLY A 381 1.04 -32.03 -9.46
N GLN A 382 2.26 -32.43 -9.77
CA GLN A 382 2.59 -33.17 -11.00
C GLN A 382 1.97 -34.57 -11.06
N ARG A 383 1.75 -35.21 -9.91
CA ARG A 383 1.21 -36.59 -9.84
C ARG A 383 -0.24 -36.63 -9.37
N SER A 384 -0.57 -35.78 -8.40
CA SER A 384 -1.88 -35.70 -7.75
C SER A 384 -2.86 -34.84 -8.54
N GLY A 385 -2.37 -33.90 -9.36
CA GLY A 385 -3.18 -32.86 -9.97
C GLY A 385 -3.73 -31.84 -8.97
N ARG A 386 -3.34 -31.90 -7.69
CA ARG A 386 -3.80 -30.97 -6.65
C ARG A 386 -3.37 -29.55 -7.00
N VAL A 387 -4.27 -28.61 -6.84
CA VAL A 387 -4.02 -27.20 -7.15
C VAL A 387 -4.06 -26.38 -5.87
N PHE A 388 -3.11 -25.48 -5.70
CA PHE A 388 -3.15 -24.41 -4.70
C PHE A 388 -3.16 -23.08 -5.42
N ARG A 389 -4.10 -22.21 -5.08
CA ARG A 389 -4.32 -20.89 -5.67
C ARG A 389 -4.24 -19.83 -4.59
N LEU A 390 -3.97 -18.60 -5.03
CA LEU A 390 -4.16 -17.44 -4.16
C LEU A 390 -5.61 -17.39 -3.69
N GLY A 391 -5.82 -17.13 -2.40
CA GLY A 391 -7.14 -17.16 -1.75
C GLY A 391 -7.51 -18.50 -1.12
N ASP A 392 -6.84 -19.62 -1.47
CA ASP A 392 -7.14 -20.90 -0.83
C ASP A 392 -6.82 -20.85 0.67
N GLU A 393 -7.68 -21.45 1.49
CA GLU A 393 -7.46 -21.60 2.93
C GLU A 393 -6.63 -22.84 3.25
N LEU A 394 -5.72 -22.69 4.21
CA LEU A 394 -4.85 -23.73 4.73
C LEU A 394 -4.74 -23.61 6.25
N GLU A 395 -4.70 -24.76 6.93
CA GLU A 395 -4.24 -24.80 8.32
C GLU A 395 -2.73 -24.97 8.33
N VAL A 396 -2.02 -24.07 9.01
CA VAL A 396 -0.56 -23.97 9.00
C VAL A 396 -0.02 -23.89 10.42
N THR A 397 1.18 -24.41 10.65
CA THR A 397 1.89 -24.33 11.94
C THR A 397 3.14 -23.49 11.79
N VAL A 398 3.39 -22.59 12.74
CA VAL A 398 4.63 -21.79 12.78
C VAL A 398 5.79 -22.71 13.13
N ARG A 399 6.65 -23.03 12.14
CA ARG A 399 7.76 -23.96 12.33
C ARG A 399 8.98 -23.27 12.92
N SER A 400 9.38 -22.16 12.32
CA SER A 400 10.59 -21.45 12.71
C SER A 400 10.51 -20.00 12.28
N VAL A 401 11.13 -19.13 13.06
CA VAL A 401 11.24 -17.71 12.78
C VAL A 401 12.72 -17.36 12.73
N ASP A 402 13.15 -16.72 11.65
CA ASP A 402 14.49 -16.16 11.49
C ASP A 402 14.39 -14.64 11.56
N MET A 403 14.85 -14.07 12.68
CA MET A 403 14.80 -12.63 12.93
C MET A 403 15.80 -11.84 12.10
N GLU A 404 16.92 -12.45 11.71
CA GLU A 404 17.95 -11.80 10.90
C GLU A 404 17.45 -11.65 9.45
N ARG A 405 16.89 -12.74 8.92
CA ARG A 405 16.29 -12.77 7.58
C ARG A 405 14.88 -12.17 7.54
N ARG A 406 14.24 -12.00 8.69
CA ARG A 406 12.85 -11.50 8.85
C ARG A 406 11.86 -12.41 8.13
N THR A 407 12.09 -13.71 8.23
CA THR A 407 11.30 -14.74 7.54
C THR A 407 10.68 -15.68 8.55
N VAL A 408 9.42 -16.06 8.29
CA VAL A 408 8.71 -17.07 9.06
C VAL A 408 8.45 -18.26 8.15
N ASP A 409 8.91 -19.42 8.57
CA ASP A 409 8.65 -20.68 7.89
C ASP A 409 7.41 -21.33 8.51
N LEU A 410 6.48 -21.71 7.64
CA LEU A 410 5.26 -22.41 7.99
C LEU A 410 5.32 -23.85 7.51
N LEU A 411 4.56 -24.71 8.20
CA LEU A 411 4.27 -26.07 7.75
C LEU A 411 2.77 -26.24 7.55
N PRO A 412 2.33 -26.80 6.41
CA PRO A 412 0.94 -27.19 6.24
C PRO A 412 0.62 -28.32 7.21
N LYS A 413 -0.52 -28.20 7.91
CA LYS A 413 -1.01 -29.28 8.76
C LYS A 413 -1.62 -30.35 7.85
N GLU A 414 -1.10 -31.58 7.92
CA GLU A 414 -1.67 -32.68 7.13
C GLU A 414 -3.10 -32.96 7.60
N ASP A 415 -4.06 -33.03 6.66
CA ASP A 415 -5.38 -33.60 6.93
C ASP A 415 -5.21 -35.00 7.55
N ALA A 416 -6.04 -35.34 8.54
CA ALA A 416 -6.02 -36.65 9.20
C ALA A 416 -6.15 -37.84 8.21
N ALA A 417 -6.74 -37.61 7.03
CA ALA A 417 -6.79 -38.57 5.92
C ALA A 417 -5.42 -38.79 5.25
N GLN A 418 -4.61 -37.74 5.09
CA GLN A 418 -3.30 -37.77 4.44
C GLN A 418 -2.25 -38.41 5.36
N ALA A 419 -2.30 -38.17 6.67
CA ALA A 419 -1.44 -38.86 7.63
C ALA A 419 -1.69 -40.38 7.64
N ARG A 420 -2.94 -40.82 7.39
CA ARG A 420 -3.30 -42.24 7.25
C ARG A 420 -2.77 -42.84 5.94
N GLU A 421 -2.89 -42.15 4.81
CA GLU A 421 -2.32 -42.61 3.53
C GLU A 421 -0.80 -42.66 3.55
N ARG A 422 -0.13 -41.66 4.16
CA ARG A 422 1.33 -41.62 4.27
C ARG A 422 1.84 -42.74 5.16
N LYS A 423 1.16 -43.02 6.30
CA LYS A 423 1.44 -44.19 7.14
C LYS A 423 1.18 -45.51 6.39
N ALA A 424 0.12 -45.61 5.59
CA ALA A 424 -0.19 -46.80 4.80
C ALA A 424 0.85 -47.06 3.70
N ARG A 425 1.31 -46.02 2.99
CA ARG A 425 2.38 -46.13 1.97
C ARG A 425 3.72 -46.52 2.58
N THR A 426 4.08 -45.94 3.72
CA THR A 426 5.33 -46.27 4.43
C THR A 426 5.29 -47.70 5.02
N ALA A 427 4.12 -48.17 5.47
CA ALA A 427 3.93 -49.55 5.92
C ALA A 427 4.00 -50.56 4.74
N SER A 428 3.46 -50.19 3.58
CA SER A 428 3.53 -50.99 2.35
C SER A 428 4.96 -51.14 1.83
N SER A 429 5.75 -50.07 1.79
CA SER A 429 7.15 -50.14 1.33
C SER A 429 8.02 -51.00 2.27
N ARG A 430 7.84 -50.86 3.60
CA ARG A 430 8.53 -51.70 4.59
C ARG A 430 8.15 -53.18 4.47
N ARG A 431 6.89 -53.49 4.17
CA ARG A 431 6.45 -54.89 3.90
C ARG A 431 7.05 -55.46 2.62
N GLN A 432 7.17 -54.66 1.55
CA GLN A 432 7.82 -55.09 0.31
C GLN A 432 9.33 -55.30 0.48
N GLU A 433 10.01 -54.47 1.27
CA GLU A 433 11.43 -54.67 1.58
C GLU A 433 11.68 -55.90 2.47
N ALA A 434 10.80 -56.15 3.44
CA ALA A 434 10.85 -57.35 4.28
C ALA A 434 10.63 -58.63 3.44
N SER A 435 9.64 -58.63 2.55
CA SER A 435 9.36 -59.70 1.58
C SER A 435 10.55 -59.98 0.66
N LYS A 436 11.20 -58.94 0.12
CA LYS A 436 12.41 -59.08 -0.72
C LYS A 436 13.59 -59.66 0.07
N ARG A 437 13.78 -59.26 1.33
CA ARG A 437 14.83 -59.81 2.21
C ARG A 437 14.59 -61.29 2.54
N GLU A 438 13.34 -61.69 2.76
CA GLU A 438 12.96 -63.07 3.05
C GLU A 438 13.10 -63.99 1.82
N HIS A 439 12.72 -63.50 0.63
CA HIS A 439 12.91 -64.21 -0.64
C HIS A 439 14.41 -64.41 -0.97
N LYS A 440 15.26 -63.43 -0.63
CA LYS A 440 16.72 -63.51 -0.80
C LYS A 440 17.36 -64.53 0.16
N ARG A 441 16.84 -64.66 1.39
CA ARG A 441 17.25 -65.71 2.35
C ARG A 441 16.86 -67.12 1.91
N ARG A 442 15.64 -67.30 1.38
CA ARG A 442 15.18 -68.61 0.86
C ARG A 442 15.94 -69.09 -0.39
N THR A 443 16.33 -68.16 -1.26
CA THR A 443 17.12 -68.48 -2.47
C THR A 443 18.59 -68.78 -2.17
N GLN A 444 19.18 -68.19 -1.12
CA GLN A 444 20.52 -68.57 -0.64
C GLN A 444 20.54 -69.92 0.11
N GLY A 445 19.46 -70.29 0.82
CA GLY A 445 19.37 -71.57 1.52
C GLY A 445 19.30 -72.80 0.60
N LYS A 446 18.70 -72.67 -0.59
CA LYS A 446 18.62 -73.77 -1.58
C LYS A 446 19.91 -74.01 -2.37
N ARG A 447 20.89 -73.09 -2.31
CA ARG A 447 22.19 -73.21 -3.00
C ARG A 447 23.26 -73.96 -2.20
N LYS A 448 22.95 -74.40 -0.96
CA LYS A 448 23.87 -75.14 -0.07
C LYS A 448 23.55 -76.66 0.06
N LYS A 449 22.66 -77.20 -0.78
CA LYS A 449 22.26 -78.63 -0.78
C LYS A 449 22.29 -79.28 -2.17
N ARG A 450 23.29 -78.95 -2.98
CA ARG A 450 23.64 -79.73 -4.18
C ARG A 450 25.12 -79.97 -4.21
#